data_AF-A0A2D4N8U2-F1
#
_entry.id   AF-A0A2D4N8U2-F1
#
_cell.length_a   1.000
_cell.length_b   1.000
_cell.length_c   1.000
_cell.angle_alpha   90.00
_cell.angle_beta   90.00
_cell.angle_gamma   90.00
#
_symmetry.space_group_name_H-M   'P 1'
#
loop_
_entity.id
_entity.type
_entity.pdbx_description
1 polymer ?
#
loop_
_entity_poly.entity_id
_entity_poly.type
_entity_poly.pdbx_seq_one_letter_code
_entity_poly.pdbx_strand_id
1 'polypeptide(L)'
;YMGKDDAEAVTVLSRFFESVTNKDSPLPPAVQQASGMNENRSPHPRVDITDLIRESSEKYGDIRFEEVESMRRRNRLYVIQTLEITTKQNVLRVVSQDMNISHRNLEELYELFKKEHFLSCYWKPNSPALKHHDASLPYLDQYRIDCQQFRTLYHLLSPWAHCANRDSLALWTFRLLDENVDGLINFKEFASIWDVLYHGSFTHKLTLLFKLHIPPAFTEVESLSPLKGAQLSKEELIHFSQLSVSSPEDKDNADVLKASPEKGKGKVDIQAYLKQWQDEILKKEESIKDLPRMNQSQFIQFSKTLYNLFHGDPEEELLFRAIATVTGLLLRMEEVGRKLRSPTSPTHRRTSPTVDPTAPETSQKTDDPAAPTSGEGWSFTFEQILASLLNEPALVRFFEKSVDVRAKLEKARATQLKARAGI
;
A
#
# COMPACT_ATOMS: atom_id res chain seq x y z
N TYR A 1 18.33 -16.23 -24.97
CA TYR A 1 18.73 -16.11 -26.38
C TYR A 1 17.63 -15.59 -27.31
N MET A 2 16.34 -15.51 -26.92
CA MET A 2 15.26 -15.02 -27.81
C MET A 2 15.16 -13.50 -28.02
N GLY A 3 15.69 -12.67 -27.11
CA GLY A 3 15.52 -11.20 -27.24
C GLY A 3 16.36 -10.52 -28.32
N LYS A 4 17.31 -11.23 -28.94
CA LYS A 4 18.18 -10.68 -29.99
C LYS A 4 17.53 -10.80 -31.39
N ASP A 5 16.79 -11.88 -31.62
CA ASP A 5 16.08 -12.14 -32.88
C ASP A 5 14.85 -11.25 -33.07
N ASP A 6 14.07 -10.97 -32.01
CA ASP A 6 12.82 -10.20 -32.18
C ASP A 6 13.08 -8.73 -32.54
N ALA A 7 14.07 -8.10 -31.91
CA ALA A 7 14.47 -6.73 -32.24
C ALA A 7 15.08 -6.65 -33.65
N GLU A 8 15.84 -7.66 -34.05
CA GLU A 8 16.39 -7.77 -35.40
C GLU A 8 15.26 -7.97 -36.43
N ALA A 9 14.31 -8.87 -36.17
CA ALA A 9 13.16 -9.13 -37.02
C ALA A 9 12.27 -7.89 -37.20
N VAL A 10 11.96 -7.16 -36.12
CA VAL A 10 11.20 -5.90 -36.19
C VAL A 10 11.96 -4.85 -37.00
N THR A 11 13.28 -4.76 -36.84
CA THR A 11 14.10 -3.81 -37.59
C THR A 11 14.16 -4.18 -39.07
N VAL A 12 14.28 -5.46 -39.40
CA VAL A 12 14.24 -5.97 -40.79
C VAL A 12 12.88 -5.71 -41.41
N LEU A 13 11.78 -5.98 -40.70
CA LEU A 13 10.42 -5.70 -41.16
C LEU A 13 10.18 -4.20 -41.36
N SER A 14 10.66 -3.36 -40.43
CA SER A 14 10.52 -1.90 -40.55
C SER A 14 11.24 -1.39 -41.80
N ARG A 15 12.48 -1.84 -42.03
CA ARG A 15 13.23 -1.53 -43.26
C ARG A 15 12.55 -2.04 -44.53
N PHE A 16 11.89 -3.20 -44.46
CA PHE A 16 11.13 -3.74 -45.59
C PHE A 16 9.92 -2.86 -45.91
N PHE A 17 9.12 -2.47 -44.92
CA PHE A 17 7.96 -1.59 -45.14
C PHE A 17 8.35 -0.20 -45.63
N GLU A 18 9.51 0.32 -45.23
CA GLU A 18 10.09 1.56 -45.79
C GLU A 18 10.42 1.45 -47.30
N SER A 19 10.67 0.24 -47.81
CA SER A 19 10.94 0.00 -49.25
C SER A 19 9.68 -0.23 -50.10
N VAL A 20 8.50 -0.34 -49.48
CA VAL A 20 7.23 -0.55 -50.19
C VAL A 20 6.70 0.78 -50.71
N THR A 21 6.33 0.81 -51.98
CA THR A 21 5.81 2.01 -52.67
C THR A 21 4.45 1.72 -53.31
N ASN A 22 3.64 2.76 -53.48
CA ASN A 22 2.35 2.67 -54.17
C ASN A 22 2.37 3.58 -55.41
N LYS A 23 2.60 3.00 -56.59
CA LYS A 23 2.66 3.74 -57.87
C LYS A 23 1.31 4.34 -58.28
N ASP A 24 0.20 3.80 -57.79
CA ASP A 24 -1.17 4.23 -58.15
C ASP A 24 -1.74 5.29 -57.19
N SER A 25 -0.96 5.73 -56.20
CA SER A 25 -1.43 6.70 -55.22
C SER A 25 -1.52 8.11 -55.82
N PRO A 26 -2.66 8.82 -55.67
CA PRO A 26 -2.85 10.17 -56.20
C PRO A 26 -2.11 11.25 -55.39
N LEU A 27 -1.43 10.87 -54.30
CA LEU A 27 -0.73 11.79 -53.40
C LEU A 27 0.70 12.08 -53.89
N PRO A 28 1.24 13.28 -53.65
CA PRO A 28 2.63 13.61 -54.00
C PRO A 28 3.64 12.63 -53.38
N PRO A 29 4.77 12.33 -54.06
CA PRO A 29 5.80 11.40 -53.55
C PRO A 29 6.36 11.77 -52.17
N ALA A 30 6.29 13.05 -51.80
CA ALA A 30 6.71 13.58 -50.50
C ALA A 30 5.80 13.16 -49.32
N VAL A 31 4.55 12.77 -49.58
CA VAL A 31 3.60 12.27 -48.56
C VAL A 31 3.63 10.74 -48.48
N GLN A 32 4.04 10.07 -49.57
CA GLN A 32 4.17 8.61 -49.63
C GLN A 32 5.44 8.09 -48.95
N GLN A 33 6.46 8.94 -48.78
CA GLN A 33 7.67 8.61 -48.05
C GLN A 33 7.50 9.09 -46.61
N ALA A 34 7.49 8.17 -45.64
CA ALA A 34 7.66 8.54 -44.24
C ALA A 34 9.00 9.28 -44.12
N SER A 35 8.93 10.58 -43.86
CA SER A 35 10.05 11.49 -43.74
C SER A 35 11.08 10.99 -42.71
N GLY A 36 12.34 10.78 -43.12
CA GLY A 36 13.45 10.62 -42.17
C GLY A 36 14.74 9.95 -42.68
N MET A 37 15.55 10.69 -43.44
CA MET A 37 17.03 10.73 -43.38
C MET A 37 17.82 9.41 -43.18
N ASN A 38 18.37 8.86 -44.27
CA ASN A 38 19.79 8.45 -44.36
C ASN A 38 20.15 8.06 -45.81
N GLU A 39 20.77 8.98 -46.56
CA GLU A 39 21.27 8.74 -47.93
C GLU A 39 22.50 7.81 -48.01
N ASN A 40 22.79 7.02 -46.96
CA ASN A 40 23.95 6.13 -46.93
C ASN A 40 23.63 4.71 -46.44
N ARG A 41 22.55 4.11 -46.96
CA ARG A 41 22.33 2.66 -46.83
C ARG A 41 21.99 2.04 -48.18
N SER A 42 22.57 0.85 -48.40
CA SER A 42 22.49 0.05 -49.62
C SER A 42 21.11 0.08 -50.28
N PRO A 43 21.03 0.14 -51.62
CA PRO A 43 19.76 0.25 -52.34
C PRO A 43 18.97 -1.04 -52.14
N HIS A 44 18.06 -1.05 -51.17
CA HIS A 44 17.06 -2.09 -51.10
C HIS A 44 16.13 -1.92 -52.30
N PRO A 45 15.82 -3.01 -53.04
CA PRO A 45 14.94 -2.94 -54.20
C PRO A 45 13.57 -2.42 -53.75
N ARG A 46 13.10 -1.34 -54.38
CA ARG A 46 11.74 -0.82 -54.13
C ARG A 46 10.72 -1.84 -54.62
N VAL A 47 9.79 -2.20 -53.75
CA VAL A 47 8.71 -3.15 -54.05
C VAL A 47 7.42 -2.37 -54.24
N ASP A 48 6.68 -2.65 -55.31
CA ASP A 48 5.35 -2.09 -55.51
C ASP A 48 4.31 -2.85 -54.68
N ILE A 49 3.37 -2.15 -54.05
CA ILE A 49 2.34 -2.76 -53.19
C ILE A 49 1.45 -3.73 -53.96
N THR A 50 1.15 -3.47 -55.23
CA THR A 50 0.30 -4.33 -56.06
C THR A 50 1.02 -5.62 -56.42
N ASP A 51 2.32 -5.53 -56.73
CA ASP A 51 3.17 -6.70 -56.98
C ASP A 51 3.32 -7.54 -55.70
N LEU A 52 3.47 -6.90 -54.54
CA LEU A 52 3.56 -7.57 -53.24
C LEU A 52 2.28 -8.31 -52.88
N ILE A 53 1.11 -7.68 -53.07
CA ILE A 53 -0.19 -8.31 -52.81
C ILE A 53 -0.38 -9.52 -53.73
N ARG A 54 -0.04 -9.39 -55.02
CA ARG A 54 -0.13 -10.49 -55.99
C ARG A 54 0.77 -11.66 -55.59
N GLU A 55 2.06 -11.41 -55.36
CA GLU A 55 3.02 -12.46 -54.95
C GLU A 55 2.58 -13.12 -53.64
N SER A 56 2.08 -12.34 -52.67
CA SER A 56 1.58 -12.89 -51.41
C SER A 56 0.37 -13.80 -51.60
N SER A 57 -0.53 -13.45 -52.52
CA SER A 57 -1.72 -14.25 -52.83
C SER A 57 -1.36 -15.54 -53.56
N GLU A 58 -0.38 -15.48 -54.46
CA GLU A 58 0.13 -16.66 -55.18
C GLU A 58 0.86 -17.63 -54.25
N LYS A 59 1.65 -17.10 -53.30
CA LYS A 59 2.52 -17.89 -52.44
C LYS A 59 1.85 -18.36 -51.15
N TYR A 60 0.88 -17.61 -50.65
CA TYR A 60 0.23 -17.84 -49.36
C TYR A 60 -1.31 -17.91 -49.45
N GLY A 61 -1.88 -18.02 -50.64
CA GLY A 61 -3.33 -18.08 -50.85
C GLY A 61 -4.03 -19.25 -50.14
N ASP A 62 -3.29 -20.32 -49.84
CA ASP A 62 -3.79 -21.48 -49.09
C ASP A 62 -3.95 -21.20 -47.57
N ILE A 63 -3.33 -20.12 -47.06
CA ILE A 63 -3.42 -19.75 -45.64
C ILE A 63 -4.77 -19.08 -45.39
N ARG A 64 -5.63 -19.76 -44.64
CA ARG A 64 -6.95 -19.24 -44.28
C ARG A 64 -6.87 -18.31 -43.08
N PHE A 65 -7.80 -17.36 -43.01
CA PHE A 65 -7.93 -16.43 -41.89
C PHE A 65 -8.06 -17.15 -40.54
N GLU A 66 -8.79 -18.27 -40.49
CA GLU A 66 -8.98 -19.04 -39.25
C GLU A 66 -7.68 -19.65 -38.72
N GLU A 67 -6.76 -20.03 -39.60
CA GLU A 67 -5.44 -20.57 -39.24
C GLU A 67 -4.54 -19.48 -38.67
N VAL A 68 -4.55 -18.29 -39.29
CA VAL A 68 -3.83 -17.11 -38.78
C VAL A 68 -4.36 -16.70 -37.41
N GLU A 69 -5.68 -16.63 -37.22
CA GLU A 69 -6.28 -16.29 -35.92
C GLU A 69 -6.07 -17.39 -34.86
N SER A 70 -6.06 -18.67 -35.26
CA SER A 70 -5.69 -19.78 -34.37
C SER A 70 -4.24 -19.66 -33.89
N MET A 71 -3.30 -19.39 -34.81
CA MET A 71 -1.90 -19.15 -34.49
C MET A 71 -1.72 -17.90 -33.61
N ARG A 72 -2.38 -16.80 -33.95
CA ARG A 72 -2.36 -15.56 -33.17
C ARG A 72 -2.87 -15.79 -31.75
N ARG A 73 -4.00 -16.49 -31.57
CA ARG A 73 -4.54 -16.80 -30.24
C ARG A 73 -3.58 -17.68 -29.42
N ARG A 74 -3.01 -18.73 -30.02
CA ARG A 74 -2.05 -19.63 -29.36
C ARG A 74 -0.79 -18.90 -28.92
N ASN A 75 -0.19 -18.13 -29.83
CA ASN A 75 1.04 -17.40 -29.56
C ASN A 75 0.81 -16.23 -28.59
N ARG A 76 -0.35 -15.56 -28.67
CA ARG A 76 -0.72 -14.49 -27.73
C ARG A 76 -0.75 -15.00 -26.29
N LEU A 77 -1.38 -16.15 -26.01
CA LEU A 77 -1.42 -16.70 -24.67
C LEU A 77 -0.02 -17.05 -24.16
N TYR A 78 0.79 -17.67 -25.00
CA TYR A 78 2.18 -18.00 -24.67
C TYR A 78 3.02 -16.76 -24.34
N VAL A 79 2.93 -15.72 -25.17
CA VAL A 79 3.64 -14.44 -24.96
C VAL A 79 3.19 -13.78 -23.66
N ILE A 80 1.87 -13.68 -23.42
CA ILE A 80 1.33 -13.11 -22.19
C ILE A 80 1.85 -13.89 -20.97
N GLN A 81 1.76 -15.22 -21.00
CA GLN A 81 2.23 -16.04 -19.89
C GLN A 81 3.74 -15.88 -19.64
N THR A 82 4.53 -15.77 -20.70
CA THR A 82 5.99 -15.56 -20.60
C THR A 82 6.32 -14.19 -19.99
N LEU A 83 5.63 -13.14 -20.43
CA LEU A 83 5.77 -11.79 -19.87
C LEU A 83 5.33 -11.74 -18.41
N GLU A 84 4.24 -12.42 -18.06
CA GLU A 84 3.74 -12.52 -16.69
C GLU A 84 4.72 -13.24 -15.75
N ILE A 85 5.28 -14.35 -16.19
CA ILE A 85 6.29 -15.09 -15.42
C ILE A 85 7.53 -14.21 -15.23
N THR A 86 7.99 -13.54 -16.29
CA THR A 86 9.16 -12.66 -16.25
C THR A 86 8.94 -11.50 -15.30
N THR A 87 7.78 -10.85 -15.37
CA THR A 87 7.38 -9.74 -14.49
C THR A 87 7.35 -10.20 -13.04
N LYS A 88 6.67 -11.32 -12.73
CA LYS A 88 6.65 -11.89 -11.39
C LYS A 88 8.07 -12.14 -10.86
N GLN A 89 8.92 -12.78 -11.66
CA GLN A 89 10.30 -13.08 -11.26
C GLN A 89 11.12 -11.80 -11.00
N ASN A 90 10.88 -10.73 -11.75
CA ASN A 90 11.51 -9.43 -11.50
C ASN A 90 11.03 -8.80 -10.19
N VAL A 91 9.72 -8.79 -9.93
CA VAL A 91 9.13 -8.32 -8.66
C VAL A 91 9.73 -9.08 -7.47
N LEU A 92 9.68 -10.42 -7.53
CA LEU A 92 10.16 -11.27 -6.44
C LEU A 92 11.65 -11.09 -6.17
N ARG A 93 12.46 -10.91 -7.23
CA ARG A 93 13.89 -10.67 -7.10
C ARG A 93 14.17 -9.40 -6.29
N VAL A 94 13.49 -8.31 -6.59
CA VAL A 94 13.67 -7.03 -5.88
C VAL A 94 13.16 -7.12 -4.45
N VAL A 95 11.93 -7.59 -4.27
CA VAL A 95 11.32 -7.65 -2.93
C VAL A 95 12.08 -8.60 -1.99
N SER A 96 12.65 -9.70 -2.51
CA SER A 96 13.41 -10.64 -1.69
C SER A 96 14.72 -10.10 -1.11
N GLN A 97 15.22 -8.95 -1.59
CA GLN A 97 16.45 -8.34 -1.07
C GLN A 97 16.23 -7.69 0.30
N ASP A 98 15.01 -7.22 0.56
CA ASP A 98 14.67 -6.42 1.74
C ASP A 98 13.89 -7.23 2.80
N MET A 99 13.68 -8.54 2.58
CA MET A 99 12.71 -9.35 3.34
C MET A 99 13.32 -10.67 3.82
N ASN A 100 12.86 -11.15 4.97
CA ASN A 100 13.23 -12.44 5.55
C ASN A 100 12.33 -13.60 5.07
N ILE A 101 11.21 -13.30 4.41
CA ILE A 101 10.31 -14.31 3.83
C ILE A 101 11.06 -15.15 2.77
N SER A 102 11.00 -16.48 2.91
CA SER A 102 11.58 -17.39 1.90
C SER A 102 10.95 -17.19 0.51
N HIS A 103 11.76 -17.34 -0.55
CA HIS A 103 11.34 -17.13 -1.94
C HIS A 103 10.05 -17.88 -2.30
N ARG A 104 9.90 -19.13 -1.86
CA ARG A 104 8.69 -19.94 -2.11
C ARG A 104 7.44 -19.36 -1.43
N ASN A 105 7.56 -18.91 -0.18
CA ASN A 105 6.44 -18.29 0.52
C ASN A 105 6.08 -16.92 -0.10
N LEU A 106 7.09 -16.19 -0.60
CA LEU A 106 6.89 -14.93 -1.31
C LEU A 106 6.19 -15.13 -2.66
N GLU A 107 6.53 -16.19 -3.40
CA GLU A 107 5.80 -16.59 -4.61
C GLU A 107 4.32 -16.86 -4.31
N GLU A 108 4.02 -17.65 -3.27
CA GLU A 108 2.64 -17.94 -2.87
C GLU A 108 1.88 -16.67 -2.45
N LEU A 109 2.54 -15.76 -1.72
CA LEU A 109 1.98 -14.47 -1.33
C LEU A 109 1.67 -13.58 -2.55
N TYR A 110 2.55 -13.57 -3.55
CA TYR A 110 2.33 -12.86 -4.80
C TYR A 110 1.13 -13.41 -5.57
N GLU A 111 0.97 -14.72 -5.63
CA GLU A 111 -0.19 -15.33 -6.29
C GLU A 111 -1.51 -14.99 -5.57
N LEU A 112 -1.53 -14.93 -4.23
CA LEU A 112 -2.70 -14.48 -3.47
C LEU A 112 -3.05 -13.01 -3.75
N PHE A 113 -2.03 -12.15 -3.73
CA PHE A 113 -2.15 -10.73 -4.02
C PHE A 113 -2.70 -10.49 -5.43
N LYS A 114 -2.04 -11.09 -6.43
CA LYS A 114 -2.43 -10.97 -7.84
C LYS A 114 -3.83 -11.53 -8.08
N LYS A 115 -4.19 -12.62 -7.42
CA LYS A 115 -5.54 -13.19 -7.51
C LYS A 115 -6.60 -12.23 -6.97
N GLU A 116 -6.35 -11.58 -5.83
CA GLU A 116 -7.28 -10.60 -5.26
C GLU A 116 -7.39 -9.34 -6.13
N HIS A 117 -6.27 -8.90 -6.72
CA HIS A 117 -6.25 -7.84 -7.73
C HIS A 117 -7.26 -8.15 -8.85
N PHE A 118 -7.16 -9.33 -9.46
CA PHE A 118 -8.08 -9.72 -10.54
C PHE A 118 -9.52 -9.96 -10.10
N LEU A 119 -9.75 -10.47 -8.89
CA LEU A 119 -11.10 -10.77 -8.42
C LEU A 119 -11.98 -9.52 -8.43
N SER A 120 -11.46 -8.36 -8.01
CA SER A 120 -12.25 -7.12 -8.08
C SER A 120 -12.32 -6.55 -9.50
N CYS A 121 -11.33 -6.83 -10.37
CA CYS A 121 -11.37 -6.39 -11.75
C CYS A 121 -12.48 -7.06 -12.57
N TYR A 122 -12.76 -8.35 -12.35
CA TYR A 122 -13.76 -9.07 -13.15
C TYR A 122 -15.19 -9.00 -12.58
N TRP A 123 -15.34 -8.90 -11.25
CA TRP A 123 -16.64 -9.10 -10.60
C TRP A 123 -17.26 -7.84 -9.98
N LYS A 124 -16.55 -6.70 -9.97
CA LYS A 124 -17.12 -5.39 -9.59
C LYS A 124 -17.20 -4.48 -10.83
N PRO A 125 -18.39 -4.32 -11.45
CA PRO A 125 -18.56 -3.34 -12.51
C PRO A 125 -18.25 -1.95 -11.92
N ASN A 126 -17.25 -1.26 -12.46
CA ASN A 126 -16.70 0.04 -12.02
C ASN A 126 -15.62 0.03 -10.92
N SER A 127 -14.93 -1.09 -10.67
CA SER A 127 -13.76 -1.06 -9.77
C SER A 127 -12.67 -0.10 -10.27
N PRO A 128 -12.13 0.82 -9.43
CA PRO A 128 -10.95 1.62 -9.77
C PRO A 128 -9.80 0.74 -10.28
N ALA A 129 -9.64 -0.48 -9.74
CA ALA A 129 -8.62 -1.45 -10.13
C ALA A 129 -8.59 -1.79 -11.64
N LEU A 130 -9.73 -1.74 -12.34
CA LEU A 130 -9.77 -1.91 -13.81
C LEU A 130 -9.12 -0.75 -14.58
N LYS A 131 -9.07 0.45 -13.98
CA LYS A 131 -8.35 1.62 -14.53
C LYS A 131 -6.84 1.55 -14.25
N HIS A 132 -6.39 0.65 -13.38
CA HIS A 132 -5.02 0.65 -12.84
C HIS A 132 -4.11 -0.43 -13.43
N HIS A 133 -4.60 -1.32 -14.31
CA HIS A 133 -3.70 -2.20 -15.07
C HIS A 133 -3.10 -1.44 -16.27
N ASP A 134 -1.98 -0.77 -16.01
CA ASP A 134 -1.19 -0.10 -17.04
C ASP A 134 0.12 -0.87 -17.26
N ALA A 135 0.21 -1.57 -18.40
CA ALA A 135 1.37 -2.35 -18.79
C ALA A 135 2.61 -1.48 -19.10
N SER A 136 2.45 -0.15 -19.17
CA SER A 136 3.56 0.79 -19.32
C SER A 136 4.25 1.14 -18.00
N LEU A 137 3.65 0.77 -16.86
CA LEU A 137 4.22 0.99 -15.54
C LEU A 137 5.38 0.01 -15.23
N PRO A 138 6.31 0.42 -14.35
CA PRO A 138 7.33 -0.47 -13.79
C PRO A 138 6.71 -1.74 -13.19
N TYR A 139 7.44 -2.85 -13.23
CA TYR A 139 6.91 -4.17 -12.84
C TYR A 139 6.35 -4.25 -11.41
N LEU A 140 6.80 -3.40 -10.48
CA LEU A 140 6.25 -3.32 -9.12
C LEU A 140 4.86 -2.66 -9.07
N ASP A 141 4.58 -1.75 -10.00
CA ASP A 141 3.37 -0.92 -10.03
C ASP A 141 2.29 -1.47 -10.96
N GLN A 142 2.60 -2.52 -11.73
CA GLN A 142 1.63 -3.15 -12.65
C GLN A 142 0.44 -3.78 -11.91
N TYR A 143 0.66 -4.22 -10.67
CA TYR A 143 -0.39 -4.81 -9.84
C TYR A 143 -0.47 -4.07 -8.51
N ARG A 144 -1.63 -3.46 -8.26
CA ARG A 144 -1.94 -2.76 -7.02
C ARG A 144 -3.32 -3.16 -6.50
N ILE A 145 -3.50 -3.11 -5.20
CA ILE A 145 -4.77 -3.44 -4.54
C ILE A 145 -5.32 -2.24 -3.77
N ASP A 146 -6.64 -2.09 -3.80
CA ASP A 146 -7.34 -1.09 -3.01
C ASP A 146 -7.53 -1.53 -1.53
N CYS A 147 -8.06 -0.62 -0.70
CA CYS A 147 -8.30 -0.88 0.71
C CYS A 147 -9.21 -2.08 0.97
N GLN A 148 -10.22 -2.31 0.12
CA GLN A 148 -11.16 -3.40 0.30
C GLN A 148 -10.54 -4.75 -0.05
N GLN A 149 -9.72 -4.81 -1.09
CA GLN A 149 -8.93 -5.98 -1.48
C GLN A 149 -7.89 -6.31 -0.40
N PHE A 150 -7.18 -5.29 0.10
CA PHE A 150 -6.24 -5.45 1.20
C PHE A 150 -6.93 -6.01 2.44
N ARG A 151 -8.11 -5.51 2.81
CA ARG A 151 -8.90 -6.00 3.95
C ARG A 151 -9.22 -7.50 3.82
N THR A 152 -9.63 -7.96 2.63
CA THR A 152 -9.89 -9.40 2.40
C THR A 152 -8.62 -10.22 2.66
N LEU A 153 -7.49 -9.82 2.08
CA LEU A 153 -6.21 -10.51 2.29
C LEU A 153 -5.76 -10.45 3.75
N TYR A 154 -5.96 -9.31 4.42
CA TYR A 154 -5.60 -9.11 5.82
C TYR A 154 -6.33 -10.10 6.73
N HIS A 155 -7.62 -10.33 6.52
CA HIS A 155 -8.37 -11.34 7.29
C HIS A 155 -7.88 -12.77 7.08
N LEU A 156 -7.37 -13.09 5.90
CA LEU A 156 -6.86 -14.42 5.59
C LEU A 156 -5.47 -14.65 6.20
N LEU A 157 -4.61 -13.64 6.07
CA LEU A 157 -3.17 -13.74 6.34
C LEU A 157 -2.80 -13.29 7.74
N SER A 158 -3.49 -12.33 8.34
CA SER A 158 -3.10 -11.80 9.65
C SER A 158 -3.11 -12.87 10.74
N PRO A 159 -2.03 -13.00 11.54
CA PRO A 159 -2.07 -13.81 12.76
C PRO A 159 -3.06 -13.19 13.76
N TRP A 160 -3.27 -11.87 13.71
CA TRP A 160 -4.19 -11.11 14.55
C TRP A 160 -5.62 -11.03 13.99
N ALA A 161 -5.95 -11.81 12.94
CA ALA A 161 -7.27 -11.76 12.29
C ALA A 161 -8.45 -12.22 13.18
N HIS A 162 -8.16 -12.85 14.32
CA HIS A 162 -9.17 -13.31 15.30
C HIS A 162 -9.61 -12.19 16.24
N CYS A 163 -8.88 -11.06 16.22
CA CYS A 163 -9.13 -9.91 17.06
C CYS A 163 -10.48 -9.24 16.75
N ALA A 164 -11.19 -8.79 17.79
CA ALA A 164 -12.50 -8.14 17.64
C ALA A 164 -12.45 -6.86 16.77
N ASN A 165 -11.33 -6.13 16.79
CA ASN A 165 -11.11 -4.92 15.99
C ASN A 165 -10.32 -5.17 14.69
N ARG A 166 -10.34 -6.40 14.14
CA ARG A 166 -9.58 -6.77 12.93
C ARG A 166 -9.80 -5.84 11.74
N ASP A 167 -11.00 -5.29 11.58
CA ASP A 167 -11.35 -4.38 10.48
C ASP A 167 -10.66 -3.01 10.63
N SER A 168 -10.66 -2.46 11.85
CA SER A 168 -9.94 -1.23 12.17
C SER A 168 -8.44 -1.42 11.99
N LEU A 169 -7.89 -2.56 12.43
CA LEU A 169 -6.48 -2.89 12.22
C LEU A 169 -6.13 -3.01 10.74
N ALA A 170 -6.98 -3.63 9.92
CA ALA A 170 -6.78 -3.72 8.49
C ALA A 170 -6.73 -2.31 7.85
N LEU A 171 -7.65 -1.42 8.24
CA LEU A 171 -7.70 -0.04 7.74
C LEU A 171 -6.47 0.78 8.14
N TRP A 172 -6.09 0.75 9.42
CA TRP A 172 -4.91 1.49 9.89
C TRP A 172 -3.63 0.94 9.25
N THR A 173 -3.56 -0.38 9.04
CA THR A 173 -2.43 -1.01 8.34
C THR A 173 -2.38 -0.56 6.89
N PHE A 174 -3.52 -0.50 6.21
CA PHE A 174 -3.59 0.00 4.84
C PHE A 174 -3.05 1.43 4.74
N ARG A 175 -3.53 2.34 5.58
CA ARG A 175 -3.07 3.75 5.61
C ARG A 175 -1.60 3.90 5.98
N LEU A 176 -1.07 2.99 6.80
CA LEU A 176 0.34 3.00 7.16
C LEU A 176 1.23 2.60 5.96
N LEU A 177 0.73 1.73 5.09
CA LEU A 177 1.45 1.25 3.90
C LEU A 177 1.30 2.21 2.70
N ASP A 178 0.16 2.87 2.58
CA ASP A 178 -0.15 3.88 1.53
C ASP A 178 0.54 5.22 1.85
N GLU A 179 1.87 5.24 1.84
CA GLU A 179 2.68 6.43 2.16
C GLU A 179 2.45 7.57 1.15
N ASN A 180 2.16 7.24 -0.10
CA ASN A 180 1.92 8.20 -1.19
C ASN A 180 0.45 8.66 -1.26
N VAL A 181 -0.43 8.08 -0.44
CA VAL A 181 -1.84 8.47 -0.28
C VAL A 181 -2.60 8.39 -1.61
N ASP A 182 -2.25 7.40 -2.44
CA ASP A 182 -2.91 7.16 -3.73
C ASP A 182 -4.08 6.16 -3.62
N GLY A 183 -4.32 5.63 -2.41
CA GLY A 183 -5.39 4.68 -2.13
C GLY A 183 -5.10 3.28 -2.68
N LEU A 184 -3.85 2.98 -3.03
CA LEU A 184 -3.42 1.73 -3.62
C LEU A 184 -2.14 1.22 -2.94
N ILE A 185 -2.01 -0.11 -2.87
CA ILE A 185 -0.81 -0.76 -2.31
C ILE A 185 -0.22 -1.69 -3.37
N ASN A 186 1.08 -1.54 -3.63
CA ASN A 186 1.85 -2.43 -4.50
C ASN A 186 2.31 -3.70 -3.76
N PHE A 187 2.92 -4.65 -4.47
CA PHE A 187 3.33 -5.92 -3.85
C PHE A 187 4.46 -5.76 -2.82
N LYS A 188 5.36 -4.78 -2.97
CA LYS A 188 6.47 -4.56 -2.03
C LYS A 188 5.93 -4.10 -0.67
N GLU A 189 5.08 -3.08 -0.68
CA GLU A 189 4.38 -2.58 0.50
C GLU A 189 3.52 -3.69 1.13
N PHE A 190 2.75 -4.42 0.33
CA PHE A 190 1.97 -5.56 0.80
C PHE A 190 2.84 -6.65 1.44
N ALA A 191 4.00 -6.98 0.88
CA ALA A 191 4.89 -8.00 1.44
C ALA A 191 5.55 -7.54 2.76
N SER A 192 5.84 -6.25 2.90
CA SER A 192 6.54 -5.68 4.06
C SER A 192 5.82 -5.95 5.38
N ILE A 193 4.48 -5.82 5.41
CA ILE A 193 3.71 -6.08 6.61
C ILE A 193 3.74 -7.54 7.03
N TRP A 194 3.72 -8.46 6.06
CA TRP A 194 3.80 -9.88 6.32
C TRP A 194 5.19 -10.31 6.78
N ASP A 195 6.24 -9.63 6.30
CA ASP A 195 7.60 -9.86 6.78
C ASP A 195 7.71 -9.52 8.28
N VAL A 196 7.21 -8.35 8.68
CA VAL A 196 7.17 -7.92 10.09
C VAL A 196 6.31 -8.87 10.95
N LEU A 197 5.13 -9.27 10.47
CA LEU A 197 4.22 -10.10 11.26
C LEU A 197 4.69 -11.55 11.42
N TYR A 198 5.37 -12.12 10.42
CA TYR A 198 5.80 -13.52 10.45
C TYR A 198 7.25 -13.70 10.93
N HIS A 199 8.15 -12.78 10.60
CA HIS A 199 9.58 -12.89 10.87
C HIS A 199 10.13 -11.75 11.74
N GLY A 200 9.36 -10.68 11.96
CA GLY A 200 9.78 -9.57 12.80
C GLY A 200 10.00 -9.98 14.26
N SER A 201 10.99 -9.35 14.91
CA SER A 201 11.19 -9.50 16.35
C SER A 201 10.07 -8.83 17.15
N PHE A 202 10.06 -9.06 18.47
CA PHE A 202 9.18 -8.35 19.40
C PHE A 202 9.12 -6.84 19.12
N THR A 203 10.28 -6.19 18.99
CA THR A 203 10.37 -4.74 18.77
C THR A 203 9.74 -4.32 17.45
N HIS A 204 9.94 -5.06 16.36
CA HIS A 204 9.34 -4.72 15.06
C HIS A 204 7.81 -4.83 15.09
N LYS A 205 7.27 -5.91 15.67
CA LYS A 205 5.81 -6.10 15.82
C LYS A 205 5.18 -5.05 16.72
N LEU A 206 5.87 -4.69 17.80
CA LEU A 206 5.42 -3.64 18.70
C LEU A 206 5.50 -2.25 18.03
N THR A 207 6.56 -1.98 17.26
CA THR A 207 6.70 -0.73 16.48
C THR A 207 5.55 -0.60 15.49
N LEU A 208 5.21 -1.67 14.78
CA LEU A 208 4.05 -1.71 13.89
C LEU A 208 2.78 -1.34 14.67
N LEU A 209 2.47 -2.04 15.76
CA LEU A 209 1.28 -1.74 16.57
C LEU A 209 1.28 -0.30 17.08
N PHE A 210 2.42 0.23 17.50
CA PHE A 210 2.56 1.60 17.95
C PHE A 210 2.20 2.58 16.82
N LYS A 211 2.78 2.39 15.62
CA LYS A 211 2.48 3.21 14.43
C LYS A 211 1.01 3.15 14.01
N LEU A 212 0.34 2.01 14.16
CA LEU A 212 -1.11 1.89 13.88
C LEU A 212 -1.99 2.77 14.78
N HIS A 213 -1.47 3.22 15.93
CA HIS A 213 -2.18 4.08 16.88
C HIS A 213 -1.67 5.54 16.83
N ILE A 214 -0.97 5.91 15.76
CA ILE A 214 -0.47 7.26 15.50
C ILE A 214 -0.99 7.74 14.13
N PRO A 215 -1.38 9.02 13.98
CA PRO A 215 -1.70 9.60 12.68
C PRO A 215 -0.52 9.51 11.68
N PRO A 216 -0.75 9.29 10.37
CA PRO A 216 -2.05 9.30 9.68
C PRO A 216 -2.79 7.95 9.73
N ALA A 217 -2.16 6.87 10.22
CA ALA A 217 -2.79 5.56 10.25
C ALA A 217 -4.03 5.55 11.16
N PHE A 218 -3.86 6.05 12.38
CA PHE A 218 -4.91 6.09 13.39
C PHE A 218 -5.95 7.17 13.11
N THR A 219 -7.22 6.78 13.16
CA THR A 219 -8.37 7.69 13.28
C THR A 219 -9.14 7.30 14.53
N GLU A 220 -9.53 8.27 15.36
CA GLU A 220 -10.38 8.04 16.54
C GLU A 220 -11.75 7.54 16.07
N VAL A 221 -11.86 6.23 15.91
CA VAL A 221 -13.14 5.54 15.74
C VAL A 221 -13.62 5.22 17.14
N GLU A 222 -14.71 5.87 17.56
CA GLU A 222 -15.45 5.52 18.77
C GLU A 222 -15.91 4.06 18.65
N SER A 223 -15.11 3.13 19.17
CA SER A 223 -15.49 1.73 19.29
C SER A 223 -16.63 1.62 20.29
N LEU A 224 -17.86 1.56 19.77
CA LEU A 224 -19.04 1.16 20.53
C LEU A 224 -18.77 -0.19 21.21
N SER A 225 -19.23 -0.28 22.45
CA SER A 225 -18.93 -1.31 23.45
C SER A 225 -19.09 -2.77 22.97
N PRO A 226 -18.48 -3.76 23.66
CA PRO A 226 -18.39 -5.18 23.24
C PRO A 226 -19.70 -5.95 23.04
N LEU A 227 -20.87 -5.31 23.20
CA LEU A 227 -22.17 -5.98 23.22
C LEU A 227 -23.00 -5.86 21.93
N LYS A 228 -22.53 -5.11 20.91
CA LYS A 228 -23.19 -5.06 19.59
C LYS A 228 -22.24 -5.58 18.52
N GLY A 229 -22.57 -6.77 18.00
CA GLY A 229 -21.74 -7.50 17.08
C GLY A 229 -21.42 -6.77 15.78
N ALA A 230 -20.18 -6.94 15.32
CA ALA A 230 -19.73 -7.27 13.97
C ALA A 230 -20.28 -6.47 12.75
N GLN A 231 -20.79 -5.25 12.91
CA GLN A 231 -21.08 -4.38 11.76
C GLN A 231 -20.60 -2.96 12.01
N LEU A 232 -19.72 -2.52 11.11
CA LEU A 232 -19.36 -1.12 10.93
C LEU A 232 -20.65 -0.29 10.74
N SER A 233 -20.70 0.87 11.40
CA SER A 233 -21.71 1.90 11.22
C SER A 233 -21.79 2.36 9.76
N LYS A 234 -22.94 2.92 9.39
CA LYS A 234 -23.21 3.41 8.02
C LYS A 234 -22.16 4.46 7.61
N GLU A 235 -21.68 5.23 8.57
CA GLU A 235 -20.66 6.26 8.46
C GLU A 235 -19.27 5.67 8.17
N GLU A 236 -18.93 4.52 8.75
CA GLU A 236 -17.68 3.80 8.46
C GLU A 236 -17.73 3.16 7.06
N LEU A 237 -18.86 2.58 6.65
CA LEU A 237 -19.08 2.11 5.28
C LEU A 237 -18.98 3.24 4.26
N ILE A 238 -19.46 4.43 4.62
CA ILE A 238 -19.34 5.65 3.81
C ILE A 238 -17.88 6.10 3.74
N HIS A 239 -17.12 6.10 4.84
CA HIS A 239 -15.69 6.40 4.81
C HIS A 239 -14.89 5.35 3.99
N PHE A 240 -15.24 4.07 4.09
CA PHE A 240 -14.66 3.00 3.26
C PHE A 240 -15.00 3.17 1.77
N SER A 241 -16.17 3.74 1.45
CA SER A 241 -16.61 4.02 0.08
C SER A 241 -16.06 5.36 -0.46
N GLN A 242 -15.75 6.32 0.41
CA GLN A 242 -15.22 7.65 0.04
C GLN A 242 -13.71 7.64 -0.25
N LEU A 243 -12.97 6.64 0.26
CA LEU A 243 -11.58 6.39 -0.16
C LEU A 243 -11.49 5.87 -1.60
N SER A 244 -12.60 5.40 -2.19
CA SER A 244 -12.67 5.02 -3.60
C SER A 244 -13.17 6.16 -4.50
N VAL A 245 -12.39 7.24 -4.62
CA VAL A 245 -12.58 8.44 -5.47
C VAL A 245 -13.00 9.68 -4.67
N SER A 246 -12.03 10.56 -4.44
CA SER A 246 -12.22 12.01 -4.38
C SER A 246 -11.30 12.62 -5.45
N SER A 247 -11.77 12.71 -6.69
CA SER A 247 -11.24 13.72 -7.61
C SER A 247 -11.93 15.04 -7.24
N PRO A 248 -11.20 16.15 -7.03
CA PRO A 248 -11.85 17.43 -6.85
C PRO A 248 -12.48 17.86 -8.18
N GLU A 249 -13.65 18.48 -8.07
CA GLU A 249 -14.37 19.33 -9.02
C GLU A 249 -15.69 18.75 -9.56
N ASP A 250 -16.78 19.12 -8.87
CA ASP A 250 -18.08 19.35 -9.49
C ASP A 250 -18.37 20.86 -9.39
N LYS A 251 -18.56 21.51 -10.55
CA LYS A 251 -19.69 22.41 -10.81
C LYS A 251 -19.74 22.88 -12.27
N ASP A 252 -20.90 22.60 -12.89
CA ASP A 252 -21.50 23.19 -14.08
C ASP A 252 -20.78 23.04 -15.43
N ASN A 253 -21.29 22.16 -16.29
CA ASN A 253 -22.27 22.56 -17.31
C ASN A 253 -22.78 21.34 -18.08
N ALA A 254 -24.09 21.30 -18.25
CA ALA A 254 -24.75 20.42 -19.21
C ALA A 254 -24.44 20.89 -20.64
N ASP A 255 -24.44 19.92 -21.54
CA ASP A 255 -24.40 20.05 -23.01
C ASP A 255 -23.01 20.07 -23.65
N VAL A 256 -22.65 18.95 -24.29
CA VAL A 256 -22.21 18.85 -25.70
C VAL A 256 -21.77 17.40 -25.92
N LEU A 257 -22.63 16.66 -26.62
CA LEU A 257 -22.29 15.42 -27.31
C LEU A 257 -21.30 15.72 -28.44
N LYS A 258 -20.28 14.85 -28.57
CA LYS A 258 -19.30 14.67 -29.67
C LYS A 258 -17.89 15.22 -29.43
N ALA A 259 -17.00 14.35 -28.93
CA ALA A 259 -15.61 14.30 -29.39
C ALA A 259 -15.01 12.91 -29.14
N SER A 260 -14.40 12.35 -30.19
CA SER A 260 -13.70 11.06 -30.25
C SER A 260 -12.43 11.04 -29.36
N PRO A 261 -12.00 9.90 -28.78
CA PRO A 261 -10.77 9.84 -28.00
C PRO A 261 -9.58 9.56 -28.91
N GLU A 262 -8.94 10.61 -29.43
CA GLU A 262 -7.55 10.52 -29.88
C GLU A 262 -6.65 11.46 -29.05
N LYS A 263 -5.58 10.86 -28.52
CA LYS A 263 -4.36 11.47 -27.96
C LYS A 263 -4.45 12.21 -26.62
N GLY A 264 -3.86 11.58 -25.61
CA GLY A 264 -3.39 12.21 -24.38
C GLY A 264 -2.49 11.28 -23.59
N LYS A 265 -1.31 10.93 -24.14
CA LYS A 265 -0.24 10.21 -23.44
C LYS A 265 0.16 11.00 -22.19
N GLY A 266 -0.20 10.53 -21.00
CA GLY A 266 0.50 10.90 -19.79
C GLY A 266 1.91 10.35 -19.87
N LYS A 267 2.91 11.19 -20.16
CA LYS A 267 4.32 10.80 -19.97
C LYS A 267 4.50 10.61 -18.47
N VAL A 268 4.65 9.37 -18.02
CA VAL A 268 5.23 9.07 -16.71
C VAL A 268 6.59 9.78 -16.69
N ASP A 269 6.75 10.74 -15.77
CA ASP A 269 8.00 11.48 -15.63
C ASP A 269 9.06 10.56 -15.01
N ILE A 270 9.82 9.89 -15.88
CA ILE A 270 10.91 8.98 -15.52
C ILE A 270 11.90 9.66 -14.57
N GLN A 271 12.05 10.99 -14.65
CA GLN A 271 12.94 11.75 -13.79
C GLN A 271 12.40 11.86 -12.36
N ALA A 272 11.08 12.05 -12.20
CA ALA A 272 10.42 12.01 -10.89
C ALA A 272 10.50 10.60 -10.28
N TYR A 273 10.30 9.55 -11.08
CA TYR A 273 10.42 8.16 -10.64
C TYR A 273 11.84 7.81 -10.17
N LEU A 274 12.87 8.22 -10.93
CA LEU A 274 14.28 8.00 -10.54
C LEU A 274 14.64 8.76 -9.26
N LYS A 275 14.07 9.94 -9.06
CA LYS A 275 14.26 10.72 -7.83
C LYS A 275 13.59 10.04 -6.64
N GLN A 276 12.33 9.59 -6.79
CA GLN A 276 11.64 8.81 -5.76
C GLN A 276 12.41 7.54 -5.40
N TRP A 277 12.88 6.78 -6.40
CA TRP A 277 13.66 5.58 -6.17
C TRP A 277 15.00 5.87 -5.46
N GLN A 278 15.64 6.98 -5.80
CA GLN A 278 16.85 7.44 -5.12
C GLN A 278 16.56 7.85 -3.67
N ASP A 279 15.44 8.53 -3.40
CA ASP A 279 14.99 8.88 -2.06
C ASP A 279 14.62 7.63 -1.24
N GLU A 280 13.99 6.61 -1.86
CA GLU A 280 13.70 5.31 -1.24
C GLU A 280 14.97 4.54 -0.85
N ILE A 281 16.01 4.57 -1.69
CA ILE A 281 17.31 3.95 -1.37
C ILE A 281 18.02 4.69 -0.23
N LEU A 282 17.85 6.01 -0.17
CA LEU A 282 18.46 6.85 0.87
C LEU A 282 17.64 6.91 2.16
N LYS A 283 16.40 6.37 2.15
CA LYS A 283 15.51 6.32 3.31
C LYS A 283 16.17 5.45 4.39
N LYS A 284 16.81 6.10 5.36
CA LYS A 284 17.31 5.42 6.56
C LYS A 284 16.12 4.81 7.29
N GLU A 285 16.31 3.59 7.78
CA GLU A 285 15.37 2.94 8.70
C GLU A 285 15.06 3.91 9.86
N GLU A 286 13.78 4.26 10.03
CA GLU A 286 13.35 5.23 11.04
C GLU A 286 13.89 4.81 12.41
N SER A 287 14.65 5.70 13.05
CA SER A 287 15.17 5.39 14.37
C SER A 287 14.02 5.38 15.36
N ILE A 288 14.08 4.49 16.34
CA ILE A 288 13.15 4.44 17.49
C ILE A 288 12.93 5.83 18.13
N LYS A 289 13.95 6.71 18.05
CA LYS A 289 13.93 8.07 18.60
C LYS A 289 13.09 9.06 17.80
N ASP A 290 12.82 8.77 16.53
CA ASP A 290 12.10 9.66 15.62
C ASP A 290 10.58 9.46 15.71
N LEU A 291 10.13 8.44 16.45
CA LEU A 291 8.71 8.11 16.63
C LEU A 291 8.00 9.15 17.53
N PRO A 292 6.82 9.65 17.12
CA PRO A 292 6.09 10.64 17.90
C PRO A 292 5.52 10.04 19.18
N ARG A 293 5.22 10.90 20.17
CA ARG A 293 4.65 10.45 21.44
C ARG A 293 3.18 10.07 21.27
N MET A 294 2.80 8.98 21.95
CA MET A 294 1.43 8.52 22.02
C MET A 294 0.69 9.27 23.12
N ASN A 295 -0.37 10.00 22.78
CA ASN A 295 -1.19 10.72 23.73
C ASN A 295 -2.14 9.79 24.50
N GLN A 296 -2.89 10.34 25.46
CA GLN A 296 -3.82 9.57 26.30
C GLN A 296 -4.87 8.78 25.50
N SER A 297 -5.55 9.37 24.52
CA SER A 297 -6.61 8.69 23.77
C SER A 297 -6.05 7.56 22.91
N GLN A 298 -4.91 7.82 22.24
CA GLN A 298 -4.18 6.84 21.46
C GLN A 298 -3.70 5.68 22.32
N PHE A 299 -3.17 5.95 23.51
CA PHE A 299 -2.71 4.90 24.42
C PHE A 299 -3.87 4.04 24.94
N ILE A 300 -5.02 4.63 25.25
CA ILE A 300 -6.21 3.86 25.63
C ILE A 300 -6.62 2.91 24.50
N GLN A 301 -6.62 3.38 23.25
CA GLN A 301 -6.92 2.52 22.10
C GLN A 301 -5.84 1.47 21.87
N PHE A 302 -4.57 1.81 22.04
CA PHE A 302 -3.46 0.86 21.97
C PHE A 302 -3.60 -0.25 23.01
N SER A 303 -3.91 0.08 24.26
CA SER A 303 -4.20 -0.90 25.31
C SER A 303 -5.40 -1.77 24.95
N LYS A 304 -6.52 -1.19 24.47
CA LYS A 304 -7.69 -1.96 24.01
C LYS A 304 -7.33 -2.94 22.88
N THR A 305 -6.52 -2.50 21.94
CA THR A 305 -6.02 -3.35 20.86
C THR A 305 -5.23 -4.52 21.42
N LEU A 306 -4.29 -4.30 22.34
CA LEU A 306 -3.56 -5.38 23.00
C LEU A 306 -4.49 -6.37 23.72
N TYR A 307 -5.48 -5.89 24.47
CA TYR A 307 -6.50 -6.74 25.09
C TYR A 307 -7.24 -7.60 24.04
N ASN A 308 -7.68 -7.01 22.94
CA ASN A 308 -8.39 -7.75 21.91
C ASN A 308 -7.47 -8.77 21.18
N LEU A 309 -6.16 -8.48 21.06
CA LEU A 309 -5.19 -9.40 20.44
C LEU A 309 -4.97 -10.67 21.27
N PHE A 310 -5.03 -10.58 22.59
CA PHE A 310 -4.77 -11.72 23.48
C PHE A 310 -5.97 -12.66 23.62
N HIS A 311 -7.16 -12.23 23.18
CA HIS A 311 -8.37 -13.02 23.30
C HIS A 311 -8.29 -14.32 22.50
N GLY A 312 -8.61 -15.45 23.14
CA GLY A 312 -8.52 -16.78 22.53
C GLY A 312 -7.11 -17.38 22.49
N ASP A 313 -6.09 -16.73 23.08
CA ASP A 313 -4.80 -17.37 23.32
C ASP A 313 -4.85 -18.29 24.56
N PRO A 314 -4.16 -19.44 24.58
CA PRO A 314 -4.14 -20.33 25.75
C PRO A 314 -3.65 -19.67 27.05
N GLU A 315 -2.80 -18.64 26.96
CA GLU A 315 -2.27 -17.89 28.11
C GLU A 315 -3.03 -16.55 28.35
N GLU A 316 -4.29 -16.44 27.89
CA GLU A 316 -5.09 -15.20 27.92
C GLU A 316 -5.11 -14.50 29.29
N GLU A 317 -5.38 -15.22 30.39
CA GLU A 317 -5.40 -14.63 31.73
C GLU A 317 -4.04 -14.06 32.16
N LEU A 318 -2.95 -14.75 31.80
CA LEU A 318 -1.59 -14.29 32.09
C LEU A 318 -1.25 -13.04 31.27
N LEU A 319 -1.65 -13.00 30.00
CA LEU A 319 -1.45 -11.84 29.12
C LEU A 319 -2.24 -10.63 29.61
N PHE A 320 -3.49 -10.81 30.06
CA PHE A 320 -4.30 -9.74 30.65
C PHE A 320 -3.71 -9.20 31.95
N ARG A 321 -3.18 -10.07 32.81
CA ARG A 321 -2.48 -9.63 34.01
C ARG A 321 -1.20 -8.88 33.67
N ALA A 322 -0.41 -9.37 32.72
CA ALA A 322 0.85 -8.74 32.30
C ALA A 322 0.60 -7.33 31.73
N ILE A 323 -0.38 -7.17 30.83
CA ILE A 323 -0.70 -5.86 30.27
C ILE A 323 -1.27 -4.89 31.31
N ALA A 324 -2.04 -5.39 32.30
CA ALA A 324 -2.49 -4.57 33.42
C ALA A 324 -1.32 -4.09 34.29
N THR A 325 -0.34 -4.95 34.57
CA THR A 325 0.90 -4.58 35.28
C THR A 325 1.67 -3.49 34.54
N VAL A 326 1.87 -3.66 33.23
CA VAL A 326 2.56 -2.69 32.37
C VAL A 326 1.82 -1.35 32.34
N THR A 327 0.51 -1.38 32.15
CA THR A 327 -0.33 -0.19 32.13
C THR A 327 -0.25 0.56 33.47
N GLY A 328 -0.34 -0.16 34.59
CA GLY A 328 -0.20 0.43 35.92
C GLY A 328 1.21 0.95 36.23
N LEU A 329 2.26 0.35 35.66
CA LEU A 329 3.62 0.86 35.76
C LEU A 329 3.78 2.17 34.99
N LEU A 330 3.34 2.20 33.73
CA LEU A 330 3.41 3.39 32.88
C LEU A 330 2.69 4.58 33.49
N LEU A 331 1.48 4.39 34.00
CA LEU A 331 0.71 5.44 34.67
C LEU A 331 1.39 5.94 35.95
N ARG A 332 1.98 5.05 36.77
CA ARG A 332 2.76 5.47 37.95
C ARG A 332 4.02 6.25 37.58
N MET A 333 4.74 5.81 36.55
CA MET A 333 5.92 6.53 36.04
C MET A 333 5.56 7.95 35.58
N GLU A 334 4.40 8.09 34.94
CA GLU A 334 3.84 9.37 34.52
C GLU A 334 3.47 10.26 35.71
N GLU A 335 2.77 9.73 36.71
CA GLU A 335 2.41 10.46 37.94
C GLU A 335 3.65 10.96 38.68
N VAL A 336 4.70 10.13 38.77
CA VAL A 336 5.98 10.53 39.38
C VAL A 336 6.66 11.62 38.55
N GLY A 337 6.65 11.50 37.22
CA GLY A 337 7.15 12.55 36.31
C GLY A 337 6.43 13.88 36.49
N ARG A 338 5.10 13.88 36.63
CA ARG A 338 4.31 15.08 36.94
C ARG A 338 4.65 15.67 38.31
N LYS A 339 4.78 14.84 39.35
CA LYS A 339 5.16 15.29 40.71
C LYS A 339 6.55 15.93 40.75
N LEU A 340 7.49 15.46 39.93
CA LEU A 340 8.84 16.05 39.80
C LEU A 340 8.84 17.35 38.98
N ARG A 341 7.92 17.49 38.01
CA ARG A 341 7.76 18.71 37.20
C ARG A 341 6.89 19.78 37.86
N SER A 342 6.17 19.43 38.93
CA SER A 342 5.41 20.35 39.76
C SER A 342 6.41 21.17 40.59
N PRO A 343 6.47 22.51 40.47
CA PRO A 343 7.35 23.30 41.33
C PRO A 343 6.91 23.12 42.78
N THR A 344 7.77 22.50 43.59
CA THR A 344 7.66 22.50 45.04
C THR A 344 7.71 23.93 45.54
N SER A 345 6.54 24.56 45.71
CA SER A 345 6.43 25.77 46.50
C SER A 345 6.64 25.37 47.96
N PRO A 346 7.72 25.82 48.64
CA PRO A 346 7.91 25.48 50.03
C PRO A 346 6.91 26.28 50.89
N THR A 347 6.12 25.53 51.62
CA THR A 347 5.25 25.96 52.72
C THR A 347 6.00 26.89 53.67
N HIS A 348 5.66 28.18 53.70
CA HIS A 348 5.87 28.99 54.90
C HIS A 348 4.59 28.97 55.74
N ARG A 349 4.57 28.08 56.74
CA ARG A 349 3.75 28.25 57.94
C ARG A 349 4.21 29.52 58.65
N ARG A 350 3.35 30.55 58.75
CA ARG A 350 3.32 31.48 59.89
C ARG A 350 1.87 31.85 60.22
N THR A 351 1.59 31.78 61.51
CA THR A 351 0.33 32.06 62.21
C THR A 351 0.03 33.59 62.26
N SER A 352 -1.17 33.98 61.79
CA SER A 352 -2.15 35.03 62.22
C SER A 352 -1.73 36.32 62.98
N PRO A 353 -2.56 37.39 63.06
CA PRO A 353 -3.62 37.90 62.16
C PRO A 353 -3.60 39.45 61.94
N THR A 354 -4.60 39.95 61.18
CA THR A 354 -5.34 41.24 61.29
C THR A 354 -5.06 42.42 60.33
N VAL A 355 -6.19 42.86 59.73
CA VAL A 355 -6.66 44.16 59.19
C VAL A 355 -6.35 44.58 57.73
N ASP A 356 -7.41 44.51 56.92
CA ASP A 356 -7.74 45.18 55.64
C ASP A 356 -7.86 46.73 55.76
N PRO A 357 -8.24 47.50 54.72
CA PRO A 357 -7.95 47.40 53.27
C PRO A 357 -7.56 48.77 52.65
N THR A 358 -6.89 48.81 51.49
CA THR A 358 -7.18 49.83 50.44
C THR A 358 -6.53 49.48 49.09
N ALA A 359 -7.36 49.25 48.09
CA ALA A 359 -7.06 49.39 46.66
C ALA A 359 -7.24 50.89 46.26
N PRO A 360 -6.78 51.41 45.11
CA PRO A 360 -6.87 50.76 43.80
C PRO A 360 -5.63 50.85 42.88
N GLU A 361 -5.78 50.07 41.80
CA GLU A 361 -4.99 49.81 40.61
C GLU A 361 -4.26 51.01 39.96
N THR A 362 -3.07 50.75 39.40
CA THR A 362 -2.80 51.05 37.98
C THR A 362 -1.61 50.27 37.43
N SER A 363 -1.74 49.90 36.16
CA SER A 363 -1.03 48.92 35.36
C SER A 363 0.46 49.18 35.11
N GLN A 364 1.25 48.10 34.95
CA GLN A 364 2.26 48.03 33.90
C GLN A 364 2.58 46.57 33.52
N LYS A 365 2.45 46.31 32.22
CA LYS A 365 2.72 45.06 31.51
C LYS A 365 4.21 44.70 31.57
N THR A 366 4.51 43.44 31.85
CA THR A 366 5.68 42.74 31.27
C THR A 366 5.22 41.34 30.89
N ASP A 367 5.37 41.04 29.60
CA ASP A 367 5.06 39.76 28.97
C ASP A 367 5.89 38.62 29.58
N ASP A 368 5.22 37.73 30.31
CA ASP A 368 5.71 36.38 30.57
C ASP A 368 5.11 35.43 29.52
N PRO A 369 5.89 34.51 28.94
CA PRO A 369 5.39 33.56 27.96
C PRO A 369 4.39 32.61 28.63
N ALA A 370 3.25 32.45 27.97
CA ALA A 370 2.13 31.62 28.36
C ALA A 370 2.55 30.31 29.05
N ALA A 371 2.11 30.16 30.30
CA ALA A 371 2.03 28.87 30.96
C ALA A 371 1.28 27.90 30.03
N PRO A 372 1.76 26.65 29.84
CA PRO A 372 1.02 25.67 29.07
C PRO A 372 -0.29 25.41 29.81
N THR A 373 -1.38 25.68 29.11
CA THR A 373 -2.75 25.41 29.52
C THR A 373 -2.82 24.00 30.09
N SER A 374 -3.19 23.90 31.36
CA SER A 374 -3.40 22.65 32.10
C SER A 374 -4.59 21.88 31.52
N GLY A 375 -4.36 21.20 30.39
CA GLY A 375 -5.36 20.40 29.69
C GLY A 375 -4.79 19.29 28.80
N GLU A 376 -3.48 19.23 28.55
CA GLU A 376 -2.89 18.11 27.82
C GLU A 376 -2.80 16.88 28.74
N GLY A 377 -3.58 15.86 28.40
CA GLY A 377 -3.46 14.53 28.99
C GLY A 377 -2.04 13.98 28.87
N TRP A 378 -1.75 12.95 29.65
CA TRP A 378 -0.43 12.34 29.65
C TRP A 378 -0.07 11.69 28.31
N SER A 379 1.23 11.54 28.05
CA SER A 379 1.74 10.92 26.82
C SER A 379 2.96 10.04 27.08
N PHE A 380 3.12 9.01 26.26
CA PHE A 380 4.23 8.05 26.36
C PHE A 380 5.08 8.03 25.09
N THR A 381 6.39 7.90 25.28
CA THR A 381 7.33 7.62 24.18
C THR A 381 7.30 6.14 23.84
N PHE A 382 7.70 5.79 22.61
CA PHE A 382 7.84 4.38 22.23
C PHE A 382 8.83 3.64 23.14
N GLU A 383 9.95 4.27 23.51
CA GLU A 383 10.96 3.69 24.41
C GLU A 383 10.37 3.31 25.78
N GLN A 384 9.51 4.15 26.36
CA GLN A 384 8.84 3.85 27.62
C GLN A 384 7.91 2.64 27.51
N ILE A 385 7.12 2.57 26.44
CA ILE A 385 6.19 1.47 26.19
C ILE A 385 6.98 0.18 25.93
N LEU A 386 7.98 0.25 25.05
CA LEU A 386 8.87 -0.86 24.71
C LEU A 386 9.56 -1.42 25.95
N ALA A 387 10.22 -0.56 26.74
CA ALA A 387 10.93 -0.98 27.95
C ALA A 387 9.98 -1.60 28.98
N SER A 388 8.77 -1.05 29.12
CA SER A 388 7.79 -1.58 30.07
C SER A 388 7.27 -2.96 29.65
N LEU A 389 6.96 -3.15 28.37
CA LEU A 389 6.47 -4.44 27.84
C LEU A 389 7.57 -5.51 27.83
N LEU A 390 8.83 -5.13 27.57
CA LEU A 390 9.98 -6.06 27.62
C LEU A 390 10.20 -6.69 29.01
N ASN A 391 9.76 -6.02 30.07
CA ASN A 391 9.84 -6.55 31.43
C ASN A 391 8.80 -7.64 31.73
N GLU A 392 7.81 -7.84 30.85
CA GLU A 392 6.79 -8.87 31.00
C GLU A 392 7.04 -10.05 30.04
N PRO A 393 7.62 -11.16 30.51
CA PRO A 393 8.02 -12.27 29.65
C PRO A 393 6.83 -12.98 28.97
N ALA A 394 5.62 -12.88 29.52
CA ALA A 394 4.42 -13.41 28.87
C ALA A 394 4.10 -12.65 27.57
N LEU A 395 4.23 -11.31 27.59
CA LEU A 395 3.99 -10.47 26.41
C LEU A 395 5.06 -10.69 25.36
N VAL A 396 6.33 -10.80 25.77
CA VAL A 396 7.44 -11.12 24.85
C VAL A 396 7.20 -12.45 24.17
N ARG A 397 6.87 -13.50 24.93
CA ARG A 397 6.55 -14.84 24.38
C ARG A 397 5.39 -14.82 23.40
N PHE A 398 4.33 -14.06 23.69
CA PHE A 398 3.19 -13.92 22.78
C PHE A 398 3.59 -13.34 21.42
N PHE A 399 4.35 -12.24 21.41
CA PHE A 399 4.78 -11.60 20.16
C PHE A 399 5.87 -12.38 19.42
N GLU A 400 6.71 -13.15 20.12
CA GLU A 400 7.76 -13.97 19.51
C GLU A 400 7.26 -15.35 19.05
N LYS A 401 6.01 -15.70 19.32
CA LYS A 401 5.37 -16.93 18.85
C LYS A 401 5.52 -17.06 17.33
N SER A 402 6.13 -18.16 16.90
CA SER A 402 6.33 -18.44 15.47
C SER A 402 5.00 -18.80 14.80
N VAL A 403 4.82 -18.31 13.58
CA VAL A 403 3.66 -18.61 12.75
C VAL A 403 4.10 -19.59 11.68
N ASP A 404 3.36 -20.69 11.49
CA ASP A 404 3.54 -21.55 10.32
C ASP A 404 3.02 -20.82 9.07
N VAL A 405 3.92 -20.06 8.45
CA VAL A 405 3.64 -19.23 7.27
C VAL A 405 3.10 -20.09 6.13
N ARG A 406 3.64 -21.29 5.92
CA ARG A 406 3.22 -22.15 4.82
C ARG A 406 1.80 -22.65 5.01
N ALA A 407 1.48 -23.18 6.19
CA ALA A 407 0.11 -23.62 6.48
C ALA A 407 -0.89 -22.46 6.37
N LYS A 408 -0.49 -21.26 6.80
CA LYS A 408 -1.32 -20.04 6.70
C LYS A 408 -1.59 -19.65 5.23
N LEU A 409 -0.57 -19.66 4.38
CA LEU A 409 -0.69 -19.36 2.95
C LEU A 409 -1.53 -20.41 2.21
N GLU A 410 -1.34 -21.70 2.51
CA GLU A 410 -2.18 -22.75 1.93
C GLU A 410 -3.66 -22.61 2.33
N LYS A 411 -3.92 -22.32 3.60
CA LYS A 411 -5.29 -22.05 4.07
C LYS A 411 -5.89 -20.82 3.36
N ALA A 412 -5.14 -19.74 3.22
CA ALA A 412 -5.60 -18.54 2.50
C ALA A 412 -5.94 -18.86 1.03
N ARG A 413 -5.05 -19.60 0.35
CA ARG A 413 -5.24 -20.04 -1.05
C ARG A 413 -6.48 -20.90 -1.21
N ALA A 414 -6.67 -21.89 -0.33
CA ALA A 414 -7.85 -22.74 -0.32
C ALA A 414 -9.13 -21.94 -0.08
N THR A 415 -9.09 -20.96 0.82
CA THR A 415 -10.25 -20.09 1.12
C THR A 415 -10.63 -19.22 -0.08
N GLN A 416 -9.66 -18.57 -0.73
CA GLN A 416 -9.92 -17.84 -1.98
C GLN A 416 -10.39 -18.74 -3.13
N LEU A 417 -10.10 -20.05 -3.10
CA LEU A 417 -10.61 -20.99 -4.11
C LEU A 417 -12.05 -21.41 -3.81
N LYS A 418 -12.41 -21.61 -2.53
CA LYS A 418 -13.77 -21.95 -2.11
C LYS A 418 -14.75 -20.79 -2.30
N ALA A 419 -14.33 -19.55 -2.06
CA ALA A 419 -15.13 -18.37 -2.34
C ALA A 419 -15.57 -18.28 -3.82
N ARG A 420 -14.83 -18.93 -4.73
CA ARG A 420 -15.15 -19.04 -6.16
C ARG A 420 -16.15 -20.16 -6.48
N ALA A 421 -16.21 -21.22 -5.67
CA ALA A 421 -17.08 -22.38 -5.93
C ALA A 421 -18.50 -22.21 -5.39
N GLY A 422 -18.73 -21.19 -4.54
CA GLY A 422 -20.04 -20.87 -3.95
C GLY A 422 -20.73 -19.65 -4.58
N ILE A 423 -20.30 -19.20 -5.76
CA ILE A 423 -20.97 -18.19 -6.59
C ILE A 423 -21.62 -18.90 -7.77
#